data_AF-A0A351QXS7-F1
#
_entry.id   AF-A0A351QXS7-F1
#
_cell.length_a   1.000
_cell.length_b   1.000
_cell.length_c   1.000
_cell.angle_alpha   90.00
_cell.angle_beta   90.00
_cell.angle_gamma   90.00
#
_symmetry.space_group_name_H-M   'P 1'
#
loop_
_entity.id
_entity.type
_entity.pdbx_description
1 polymer ?
#
loop_
_entity_poly.entity_id
_entity_poly.type
_entity_poly.pdbx_seq_one_letter_code
_entity_poly.pdbx_strand_id
1 'polypeptide(L)'
;MRKSGKVINFDDDKVYIVTNNKEFVTLERNDKAPIKGNIYDGTVYVDRSNLIKVFIILISICALVLSCIYFIFFSPRANIILSLDSNIKIGINRNKIVKITDSSGSTLGLESLSSLKGNELNLGLNLLFDSALKEELIPKCDEYSPGSVYIYITKDNKREPLNFDNFKKYAEKYNYKVIINRNDNDLNIN
;
A
#
# COMPACT_ATOMS: atom_id res chain seq x y z
N MET A 1 24.30 36.35 -5.83
CA MET A 1 25.17 37.52 -6.12
C MET A 1 25.09 38.49 -4.95
N ARG A 2 26.21 38.99 -4.43
CA ARG A 2 26.20 39.99 -3.35
C ARG A 2 26.14 41.39 -3.92
N LYS A 3 25.37 42.28 -3.30
CA LYS A 3 25.32 43.71 -3.62
C LYS A 3 25.33 44.53 -2.33
N SER A 4 25.72 45.79 -2.46
CA SER A 4 25.76 46.76 -1.36
C SER A 4 25.20 48.09 -1.84
N GLY A 5 24.53 48.79 -0.93
CA GLY A 5 23.89 50.07 -1.24
C GLY A 5 23.28 50.73 -0.01
N LYS A 6 22.73 51.92 -0.22
CA LYS A 6 22.08 52.71 0.83
C LYS A 6 20.66 52.20 1.07
N VAL A 7 20.31 51.89 2.31
CA VAL A 7 18.97 51.40 2.69
C VAL A 7 17.93 52.48 2.51
N ILE A 8 16.87 52.17 1.77
CA ILE A 8 15.70 53.02 1.57
C ILE A 8 14.57 52.57 2.51
N ASN A 9 14.35 51.26 2.56
CA ASN A 9 13.31 50.64 3.36
C ASN A 9 13.70 49.19 3.71
N PHE A 10 12.98 48.57 4.64
CA PHE A 10 13.16 47.17 4.98
C PHE A 10 11.86 46.59 5.58
N ASP A 11 11.64 45.31 5.35
CA ASP A 11 10.59 44.49 5.94
C ASP A 11 11.23 43.41 6.84
N ASP A 12 10.46 42.43 7.29
CA ASP A 12 10.93 41.37 8.18
C ASP A 12 12.04 40.50 7.52
N ASP A 13 11.87 40.09 6.27
CA ASP A 13 12.80 39.22 5.54
C ASP A 13 13.64 39.93 4.46
N LYS A 14 13.34 41.22 4.18
CA LYS A 14 13.86 41.95 3.02
C LYS A 14 14.44 43.31 3.38
N VAL A 15 15.48 43.72 2.65
CA VAL A 15 16.05 45.07 2.72
C VAL A 15 16.13 45.67 1.32
N TYR A 16 15.55 46.85 1.15
CA TYR A 16 15.52 47.58 -0.13
C TYR A 16 16.63 48.62 -0.15
N ILE A 17 17.54 48.53 -1.12
CA ILE A 17 18.72 49.41 -1.25
C ILE A 17 18.77 50.12 -2.61
N VAL A 18 19.45 51.28 -2.65
CA VAL A 18 19.98 51.88 -3.88
C VAL A 18 21.49 51.65 -3.93
N THR A 19 21.98 51.03 -5.01
CA THR A 19 23.43 50.85 -5.24
C THR A 19 24.10 52.15 -5.72
N ASN A 20 25.44 52.21 -5.72
CA ASN A 20 26.18 53.35 -6.28
C ASN A 20 25.88 53.59 -7.77
N ASN A 21 25.40 52.56 -8.48
CA ASN A 21 25.00 52.64 -9.88
C ASN A 21 23.55 53.11 -10.06
N LYS A 22 22.89 53.60 -9.00
CA LYS A 22 21.48 54.02 -8.97
C LYS A 22 20.49 52.88 -9.27
N GLU A 23 20.88 51.63 -9.05
CA GLU A 23 19.98 50.48 -9.19
C GLU A 23 19.23 50.23 -7.88
N PHE A 24 17.92 49.95 -7.98
CA PHE A 24 17.12 49.47 -6.86
C PHE A 24 17.23 47.95 -6.76
N VAL A 25 17.65 47.45 -5.61
CA VAL A 25 17.88 46.01 -5.37
C VAL A 25 17.26 45.60 -4.04
N THR A 26 16.64 44.43 -4.01
CA THR A 26 16.13 43.81 -2.78
C THR A 26 17.14 42.77 -2.30
N LEU A 27 17.56 42.86 -1.04
CA LEU A 27 18.47 41.94 -0.38
C LEU A 27 17.76 41.11 0.67
N GLU A 28 18.25 39.89 0.93
CA GLU A 28 17.87 39.10 2.10
C GLU A 28 18.40 39.76 3.36
N ARG A 29 17.56 39.81 4.40
CA ARG A 29 17.99 40.31 5.72
C ARG A 29 18.98 39.32 6.35
N ASN A 30 20.10 39.85 6.84
CA ASN A 30 21.11 39.10 7.58
C ASN A 30 21.16 39.56 9.05
N ASP A 31 22.15 39.08 9.79
CA ASP A 31 22.31 39.36 11.23
C ASP A 31 22.53 40.86 11.55
N LYS A 32 22.91 41.68 10.56
CA LYS A 32 23.05 43.12 10.73
C LYS A 32 21.67 43.78 10.68
N ALA A 33 21.36 44.59 11.69
CA ALA A 33 20.14 45.38 11.70
C ALA A 33 20.16 46.45 10.57
N PRO A 34 19.18 46.46 9.66
CA PRO A 34 19.11 47.49 8.62
C PRO A 34 18.71 48.85 9.23
N ILE A 35 19.41 49.90 8.83
CA ILE A 35 19.13 51.29 9.26
C ILE A 35 18.97 52.14 8.01
N LYS A 36 17.85 52.88 7.90
CA LYS A 36 17.59 53.76 6.75
C LYS A 36 18.71 54.76 6.56
N GLY A 37 19.17 54.91 5.33
CA GLY A 37 20.26 55.81 4.97
C GLY A 37 21.68 55.25 5.21
N ASN A 38 21.83 54.10 5.86
CA ASN A 38 23.14 53.46 6.02
C ASN A 38 23.44 52.48 4.89
N ILE A 39 24.72 52.13 4.74
CA ILE A 39 25.16 51.10 3.80
C ILE A 39 24.83 49.72 4.37
N TYR A 40 24.15 48.92 3.55
CA TYR A 40 23.79 47.55 3.83
C TYR A 40 24.28 46.64 2.70
N ASP A 41 24.94 45.55 3.07
CA ASP A 41 25.47 44.55 2.16
C ASP A 41 24.81 43.20 2.40
N GLY A 42 24.51 42.49 1.33
CA GLY A 42 23.77 41.22 1.41
C GLY A 42 23.67 40.48 0.09
N THR A 43 23.00 39.34 0.14
CA THR A 43 22.62 38.53 -1.03
C THR A 43 21.33 39.06 -1.64
N VAL A 44 21.23 39.08 -2.97
CA VAL A 44 19.99 39.45 -3.66
C VAL A 44 18.88 38.46 -3.28
N TYR A 45 17.74 38.98 -2.85
CA TYR A 45 16.55 38.18 -2.52
C TYR A 45 16.04 37.47 -3.77
N VAL A 46 15.92 36.15 -3.67
CA VAL A 46 15.30 35.32 -4.71
C VAL A 46 14.02 34.75 -4.13
N ASP A 47 12.88 35.07 -4.74
CA ASP A 47 11.60 34.52 -4.32
C ASP A 47 11.55 33.01 -4.68
N ARG A 48 11.73 32.16 -3.67
CA ARG A 48 11.65 30.70 -3.80
C ARG A 48 10.23 30.17 -3.56
N SER A 49 9.27 31.03 -3.19
CA SER A 49 7.88 30.65 -2.86
C SER A 49 7.22 29.86 -4.00
N ASN A 50 7.41 30.31 -5.23
CA ASN A 50 6.81 29.67 -6.40
C ASN A 50 7.43 28.29 -6.69
N LEU A 51 8.74 28.11 -6.47
CA LEU A 51 9.39 26.80 -6.63
C LEU A 51 8.90 25.81 -5.57
N ILE A 52 8.78 26.24 -4.32
CA ILE A 52 8.28 25.38 -3.22
C ILE A 52 6.84 24.94 -3.50
N LYS A 53 5.97 25.84 -3.98
CA LYS A 53 4.59 25.49 -4.38
C LYS A 53 4.56 24.43 -5.48
N VAL A 54 5.42 24.55 -6.49
CA VAL A 54 5.53 23.55 -7.57
C VAL A 54 5.95 22.19 -7.03
N PHE A 55 6.93 22.14 -6.10
CA PHE A 55 7.34 20.89 -5.47
C PHE A 55 6.23 20.24 -4.65
N ILE A 56 5.45 21.03 -3.89
CA ILE A 56 4.31 20.52 -3.12
C ILE A 56 3.25 19.91 -4.04
N ILE A 57 2.94 20.56 -5.16
CA ILE A 57 2.00 20.04 -6.16
C ILE A 57 2.52 18.72 -6.74
N LEU A 58 3.80 18.66 -7.11
CA LEU A 58 4.42 17.46 -7.68
C LEU A 58 4.38 16.28 -6.70
N ILE A 59 4.74 16.52 -5.43
CA ILE A 59 4.69 15.49 -4.37
C ILE A 59 3.25 14.99 -4.18
N SER A 60 2.27 15.89 -4.19
CA SER A 60 0.85 15.55 -4.04
C SER A 60 0.36 14.67 -5.18
N ILE A 61 0.75 14.97 -6.43
CA ILE A 61 0.43 14.16 -7.61
C ILE A 61 1.09 12.78 -7.49
N CYS A 62 2.37 12.71 -7.13
CA CYS A 62 3.07 11.43 -6.94
C CYS A 62 2.39 10.57 -5.85
N ALA A 63 2.01 11.16 -4.72
CA ALA A 63 1.30 10.47 -3.65
C ALA A 63 -0.06 9.91 -4.12
N LEU A 64 -0.82 10.69 -4.90
CA LEU A 64 -2.08 10.26 -5.50
C LEU A 64 -1.88 9.08 -6.46
N VAL A 65 -0.88 9.15 -7.34
CA VAL A 65 -0.57 8.08 -8.29
C VAL A 65 -0.17 6.80 -7.55
N LEU A 66 0.69 6.89 -6.54
CA LEU A 66 1.09 5.74 -5.72
C LEU A 66 -0.11 5.13 -4.98
N SER A 67 -1.01 5.94 -4.44
CA SER A 67 -2.25 5.47 -3.79
C SER A 67 -3.15 4.71 -4.77
N CYS A 68 -3.32 5.23 -6.00
CA CYS A 68 -4.10 4.55 -7.04
C CYS A 68 -3.49 3.20 -7.43
N ILE A 69 -2.16 3.15 -7.63
CA ILE A 69 -1.44 1.90 -7.93
C ILE A 69 -1.64 0.91 -6.78
N TYR A 70 -1.46 1.35 -5.54
CA TYR A 70 -1.67 0.50 -4.37
C TYR A 70 -3.09 -0.09 -4.37
N PHE A 71 -4.11 0.75 -4.59
CA PHE A 71 -5.49 0.29 -4.64
C PHE A 71 -5.74 -0.72 -5.76
N ILE A 72 -5.17 -0.52 -6.95
CA ILE A 72 -5.36 -1.42 -8.10
C ILE A 72 -4.72 -2.79 -7.88
N PHE A 73 -3.53 -2.83 -7.25
CA PHE A 73 -2.74 -4.05 -7.10
C PHE A 73 -2.96 -4.78 -5.77
N PHE A 74 -3.21 -4.07 -4.67
CA PHE A 74 -3.32 -4.67 -3.34
C PHE A 74 -4.76 -4.74 -2.81
N SER A 75 -5.76 -4.21 -3.52
CA SER A 75 -7.16 -4.43 -3.13
C SER A 75 -7.66 -5.80 -3.61
N PRO A 76 -8.36 -6.55 -2.75
CA PRO A 76 -8.91 -7.85 -3.11
C PRO A 76 -10.07 -7.70 -4.12
N ARG A 77 -9.96 -8.41 -5.25
CA ARG A 77 -11.00 -8.49 -6.28
C ARG A 77 -11.94 -9.67 -6.04
N ALA A 78 -11.42 -10.76 -5.50
CA ALA A 78 -12.17 -11.91 -5.04
C ALA A 78 -11.87 -12.20 -3.57
N ASN A 79 -12.79 -12.83 -2.86
CA ASN A 79 -12.60 -13.28 -1.48
C ASN A 79 -13.04 -14.73 -1.35
N ILE A 80 -12.22 -15.53 -0.67
CA ILE A 80 -12.56 -16.88 -0.26
C ILE A 80 -12.50 -16.98 1.26
N ILE A 81 -13.26 -17.90 1.83
CA ILE A 81 -13.09 -18.39 3.20
C ILE A 81 -12.58 -19.81 3.09
N LEU A 82 -11.38 -20.04 3.61
CA LEU A 82 -10.81 -21.36 3.77
C LEU A 82 -11.16 -21.87 5.16
N SER A 83 -11.77 -23.05 5.23
CA SER A 83 -12.11 -23.73 6.47
C SER A 83 -11.29 -25.02 6.55
N LEU A 84 -10.34 -25.02 7.48
CA LEU A 84 -9.49 -26.17 7.83
C LEU A 84 -9.76 -26.55 9.29
N ASP A 85 -9.21 -25.78 10.22
CA ASP A 85 -9.50 -25.81 11.66
C ASP A 85 -10.15 -24.49 12.10
N SER A 86 -9.62 -23.37 11.60
CA SER A 86 -10.21 -22.04 11.72
C SER A 86 -10.65 -21.50 10.36
N ASN A 87 -11.59 -20.55 10.40
CA ASN A 87 -12.11 -19.89 9.20
C ASN A 87 -11.24 -18.68 8.84
N ILE A 88 -10.41 -18.83 7.81
CA ILE A 88 -9.50 -17.79 7.32
C ILE A 88 -10.07 -17.18 6.04
N LYS A 89 -10.22 -15.87 6.02
CA LYS A 89 -10.66 -15.12 4.84
C LYS A 89 -9.45 -14.65 4.04
N ILE A 90 -9.37 -15.08 2.79
CA ILE A 90 -8.28 -14.77 1.87
C ILE A 90 -8.81 -13.91 0.73
N GLY A 91 -8.24 -12.71 0.59
CA GLY A 91 -8.52 -11.77 -0.49
C GLY A 91 -7.51 -11.93 -1.62
N ILE A 92 -8.01 -12.05 -2.85
CA ILE A 92 -7.24 -12.42 -4.04
C ILE A 92 -7.37 -11.35 -5.11
N ASN A 93 -6.27 -11.03 -5.79
CA ASN A 93 -6.22 -10.16 -6.95
C ASN A 93 -5.21 -10.71 -7.97
N ARG A 94 -5.62 -10.90 -9.24
CA ARG A 94 -4.75 -11.43 -10.30
C ARG A 94 -4.00 -12.71 -9.91
N ASN A 95 -4.75 -13.70 -9.41
CA ASN A 95 -4.21 -14.97 -8.89
C ASN A 95 -3.25 -14.84 -7.69
N LYS A 96 -3.10 -13.66 -7.08
CA LYS A 96 -2.24 -13.45 -5.90
C LYS A 96 -3.03 -13.17 -4.64
N ILE A 97 -2.53 -13.67 -3.52
CA ILE A 97 -3.07 -13.35 -2.19
C ILE A 97 -2.64 -11.94 -1.83
N VAL A 98 -3.59 -11.03 -1.60
CA VAL A 98 -3.31 -9.63 -1.25
C VAL A 98 -3.77 -9.28 0.16
N LYS A 99 -4.72 -10.05 0.72
CA LYS A 99 -5.27 -9.81 2.06
C LYS A 99 -5.56 -11.13 2.75
N ILE A 100 -5.29 -11.19 4.04
CA ILE A 100 -5.63 -12.32 4.91
C ILE A 100 -6.23 -11.72 6.17
N THR A 101 -7.42 -12.17 6.54
CA THR A 101 -8.13 -11.77 7.76
C THR A 101 -8.85 -12.99 8.33
N ASP A 102 -9.37 -12.86 9.54
CA ASP A 102 -10.39 -13.78 10.05
C ASP A 102 -11.75 -13.51 9.36
N SER A 103 -12.78 -14.19 9.84
CA SER A 103 -14.17 -14.00 9.42
C SER A 103 -14.73 -12.62 9.76
N SER A 104 -14.25 -11.96 10.83
CA SER A 104 -14.66 -10.61 11.25
C SER A 104 -14.00 -9.49 10.44
N GLY A 105 -12.91 -9.80 9.72
CA GLY A 105 -12.10 -8.84 8.97
C GLY A 105 -10.88 -8.33 9.74
N SER A 106 -10.61 -8.86 10.93
CA SER A 106 -9.43 -8.59 11.74
C SER A 106 -8.19 -9.32 11.22
N THR A 107 -7.01 -8.74 11.45
CA THR A 107 -5.71 -9.38 11.19
C THR A 107 -5.01 -9.85 12.46
N LEU A 108 -5.62 -9.60 13.63
CA LEU A 108 -5.04 -9.89 14.93
C LEU A 108 -4.93 -11.41 15.13
N GLY A 109 -3.73 -11.90 15.47
CA GLY A 109 -3.46 -13.34 15.62
C GLY A 109 -3.19 -14.07 14.31
N LEU A 110 -3.10 -13.35 13.18
CA LEU A 110 -2.77 -13.91 11.86
C LEU A 110 -1.43 -13.34 11.33
N GLU A 111 -0.58 -12.82 12.22
CA GLU A 111 0.68 -12.19 11.85
C GLU A 111 1.64 -13.19 11.21
N SER A 112 1.62 -14.45 11.65
CA SER A 112 2.39 -15.57 11.08
C SER A 112 2.03 -15.85 9.62
N LEU A 113 0.78 -15.57 9.22
CA LEU A 113 0.28 -15.77 7.86
C LEU A 113 0.62 -14.61 6.91
N SER A 114 1.25 -13.54 7.40
CA SER A 114 1.64 -12.39 6.57
C SER A 114 2.56 -12.76 5.40
N SER A 115 3.40 -13.79 5.59
CA SER A 115 4.31 -14.36 4.58
C SER A 115 3.58 -14.95 3.37
N LEU A 116 2.29 -15.28 3.50
CA LEU A 116 1.48 -15.80 2.41
C LEU A 116 1.05 -14.69 1.43
N LYS A 117 1.08 -13.42 1.83
CA LYS A 117 0.75 -12.28 0.93
C LYS A 117 1.78 -12.17 -0.19
N GLY A 118 1.29 -11.94 -1.41
CA GLY A 118 2.09 -11.83 -2.63
C GLY A 118 2.28 -13.16 -3.37
N ASN A 119 2.09 -14.30 -2.69
CA ASN A 119 2.12 -15.62 -3.33
C ASN A 119 0.91 -15.83 -4.25
N GLU A 120 1.10 -16.69 -5.24
CA GLU A 120 0.00 -17.19 -6.05
C GLU A 120 -0.98 -18.01 -5.20
N LEU A 121 -2.27 -18.01 -5.57
CA LEU A 121 -3.34 -18.62 -4.81
C LEU A 121 -3.04 -20.08 -4.44
N ASN A 122 -2.73 -20.92 -5.42
CA ASN A 122 -2.47 -22.34 -5.18
C ASN A 122 -1.23 -22.56 -4.31
N LEU A 123 -0.15 -21.81 -4.56
CA LEU A 123 1.07 -21.91 -3.75
C LEU A 123 0.81 -21.50 -2.30
N GLY A 124 0.11 -20.39 -2.09
CA GLY A 124 -0.25 -19.91 -0.76
C GLY A 124 -1.16 -20.88 -0.01
N LEU A 125 -2.10 -21.52 -0.70
CA LEU A 125 -2.95 -22.57 -0.12
C LEU A 125 -2.16 -23.83 0.25
N ASN A 126 -1.20 -24.26 -0.59
CA ASN A 126 -0.29 -25.37 -0.26
C ASN A 126 0.51 -25.05 1.01
N LEU A 127 1.12 -23.86 1.09
CA LEU A 127 1.91 -23.44 2.25
C LEU A 127 1.06 -23.40 3.54
N LEU A 128 -0.15 -22.86 3.45
CA LEU A 128 -1.06 -22.80 4.59
C LEU A 128 -1.47 -24.22 5.05
N PHE A 129 -1.73 -25.11 4.10
CA PHE A 129 -2.05 -26.50 4.37
C PHE A 129 -0.86 -27.26 5.00
N ASP A 130 0.36 -27.08 4.49
CA ASP A 130 1.58 -27.66 5.05
C ASP A 130 1.84 -27.17 6.48
N SER A 131 1.64 -25.87 6.73
CA SER A 131 1.72 -25.30 8.08
C SER A 131 0.69 -25.94 9.01
N ALA A 132 -0.56 -26.08 8.58
CA ALA A 132 -1.61 -26.70 9.39
C ALA A 132 -1.34 -28.18 9.69
N LEU A 133 -0.78 -28.94 8.74
CA LEU A 133 -0.35 -30.32 8.97
C LEU A 133 0.83 -30.40 9.95
N LYS A 134 1.82 -29.51 9.79
CA LYS A 134 3.03 -29.51 10.61
C LYS A 134 2.75 -29.13 12.07
N GLU A 135 1.82 -28.19 12.27
CA GLU A 135 1.37 -27.75 13.60
C GLU A 135 0.29 -28.65 14.19
N GLU A 136 -0.08 -29.74 13.50
CA GLU A 136 -1.10 -30.71 13.93
C GLU A 136 -2.49 -30.08 14.16
N LEU A 137 -2.77 -28.94 13.49
CA LEU A 137 -4.08 -28.29 13.50
C LEU A 137 -5.13 -29.08 12.70
N ILE A 138 -4.67 -29.86 11.73
CA ILE A 138 -5.49 -30.81 10.98
C ILE A 138 -4.90 -32.21 11.09
N PRO A 139 -5.73 -33.27 11.14
CA PRO A 139 -5.26 -34.62 11.35
C PRO A 139 -4.50 -35.16 10.13
N LYS A 140 -3.63 -36.14 10.36
CA LYS A 140 -3.10 -36.95 9.24
C LYS A 140 -4.18 -37.94 8.81
N CYS A 141 -4.45 -37.99 7.51
CA CYS A 141 -5.50 -38.83 6.94
C CYS A 141 -4.91 -40.03 6.19
N ASP A 142 -5.65 -41.13 6.20
CA ASP A 142 -5.35 -42.35 5.43
C ASP A 142 -6.42 -42.59 4.36
N GLU A 143 -6.26 -43.66 3.58
CA GLU A 143 -7.20 -44.04 2.51
C GLU A 143 -8.61 -44.38 3.03
N TYR A 144 -8.75 -44.70 4.31
CA TYR A 144 -10.01 -45.13 4.92
C TYR A 144 -10.76 -43.99 5.62
N SER A 145 -10.05 -42.93 6.02
CA SER A 145 -10.58 -41.74 6.69
C SER A 145 -10.08 -40.46 6.02
N PRO A 146 -10.57 -40.14 4.81
CA PRO A 146 -10.12 -38.97 4.08
C PRO A 146 -10.56 -37.67 4.77
N GLY A 147 -9.65 -36.71 4.82
CA GLY A 147 -9.92 -35.37 5.32
C GLY A 147 -10.67 -34.52 4.29
N SER A 148 -11.25 -33.41 4.73
CA SER A 148 -11.92 -32.46 3.83
C SER A 148 -11.48 -31.03 4.12
N VAL A 149 -11.20 -30.28 3.06
CA VAL A 149 -10.91 -28.84 3.10
C VAL A 149 -12.03 -28.11 2.38
N TYR A 150 -12.66 -27.14 3.04
CA TYR A 150 -13.74 -26.37 2.43
C TYR A 150 -13.25 -24.98 2.01
N ILE A 151 -13.55 -24.61 0.77
CA ILE A 151 -13.29 -23.27 0.23
C ILE A 151 -14.63 -22.65 -0.17
N TYR A 152 -15.03 -21.59 0.52
CA TYR A 152 -16.23 -20.82 0.21
C TYR A 152 -15.86 -19.56 -0.55
N ILE A 153 -16.33 -19.40 -1.77
CA ILE A 153 -16.13 -18.17 -2.54
C ILE A 153 -17.21 -17.17 -2.13
N THR A 154 -16.81 -16.10 -1.44
CA THR A 154 -17.73 -15.08 -0.89
C THR A 154 -17.84 -13.83 -1.76
N LYS A 155 -16.87 -13.61 -2.64
CA LYS A 155 -16.90 -12.57 -3.66
C LYS A 155 -16.10 -13.05 -4.85
N ASP A 156 -16.70 -13.05 -6.02
CA ASP A 156 -16.03 -13.32 -7.30
C ASP A 156 -16.41 -12.22 -8.29
N ASN A 157 -15.41 -11.57 -8.92
CA ASN A 157 -15.67 -10.54 -9.91
C ASN A 157 -15.95 -11.12 -11.31
N LYS A 158 -15.91 -12.45 -11.48
CA LYS A 158 -16.16 -13.22 -12.71
C LYS A 158 -15.23 -12.90 -13.89
N ARG A 159 -14.38 -11.87 -13.82
CA ARG A 159 -13.44 -11.50 -14.89
C ARG A 159 -12.23 -12.43 -14.95
N GLU A 160 -11.83 -12.97 -13.80
CA GLU A 160 -10.74 -13.93 -13.67
C GLU A 160 -11.22 -15.06 -12.76
N PRO A 161 -11.71 -16.19 -13.30
CA PRO A 161 -12.23 -17.27 -12.49
C PRO A 161 -11.12 -17.86 -11.61
N LEU A 162 -11.43 -18.08 -10.33
CA LEU A 162 -10.48 -18.70 -9.40
C LEU A 162 -10.25 -20.17 -9.77
N ASN A 163 -8.97 -20.55 -9.91
CA ASN A 163 -8.54 -21.92 -10.19
C ASN A 163 -7.85 -22.52 -8.96
N PHE A 164 -8.30 -23.71 -8.55
CA PHE A 164 -7.82 -24.44 -7.37
C PHE A 164 -7.28 -25.84 -7.72
N ASP A 165 -7.10 -26.16 -9.00
CA ASP A 165 -6.79 -27.53 -9.45
C ASP A 165 -5.43 -28.01 -8.96
N ASN A 166 -4.45 -27.11 -8.86
CA ASN A 166 -3.14 -27.45 -8.31
C ASN A 166 -3.23 -27.73 -6.80
N PHE A 167 -4.00 -26.94 -6.06
CA PHE A 167 -4.23 -27.17 -4.64
C PHE A 167 -5.01 -28.48 -4.39
N LYS A 168 -6.03 -28.78 -5.20
CA LYS A 168 -6.75 -30.06 -5.16
C LYS A 168 -5.80 -31.24 -5.29
N LYS A 169 -5.00 -31.25 -6.37
CA LYS A 169 -4.00 -32.31 -6.61
C LYS A 169 -2.95 -32.39 -5.51
N TYR A 170 -2.63 -31.27 -4.87
CA TYR A 170 -1.68 -31.24 -3.77
C TYR A 170 -2.27 -31.89 -2.51
N ALA A 171 -3.46 -31.46 -2.09
CA ALA A 171 -4.16 -31.98 -0.92
C ALA A 171 -4.51 -33.48 -1.05
N GLU A 172 -4.83 -33.94 -2.27
CA GLU A 172 -5.11 -35.35 -2.55
C GLU A 172 -3.93 -36.27 -2.20
N LYS A 173 -2.67 -35.81 -2.31
CA LYS A 173 -1.48 -36.58 -1.90
C LYS A 173 -1.45 -36.89 -0.41
N TYR A 174 -2.22 -36.15 0.39
CA TYR A 174 -2.36 -36.30 1.83
C TYR A 174 -3.72 -36.89 2.21
N ASN A 175 -4.46 -37.47 1.26
CA ASN A 175 -5.82 -38.00 1.43
C ASN A 175 -6.85 -36.94 1.86
N TYR A 176 -6.65 -35.69 1.44
CA TYR A 176 -7.62 -34.61 1.64
C TYR A 176 -8.40 -34.31 0.37
N LYS A 177 -9.72 -34.22 0.49
CA LYS A 177 -10.61 -33.75 -0.56
C LYS A 177 -10.88 -32.27 -0.42
N VAL A 178 -10.66 -31.49 -1.47
CA VAL A 178 -10.99 -30.06 -1.48
C VAL A 178 -12.38 -29.84 -2.07
N ILE A 179 -13.28 -29.29 -1.26
CA ILE A 179 -14.67 -28.99 -1.62
C ILE A 179 -14.81 -27.49 -1.81
N ILE A 180 -15.23 -27.08 -3.00
CA ILE A 180 -15.38 -25.66 -3.35
C ILE A 180 -16.86 -25.34 -3.39
N ASN A 181 -17.30 -24.46 -2.51
CA ASN A 181 -18.64 -23.90 -2.52
C ASN A 181 -18.58 -22.53 -3.18
N ARG A 182 -19.17 -22.42 -4.38
CA ARG A 182 -19.43 -21.13 -4.99
C ARG A 182 -20.77 -20.68 -4.45
N ASN A 183 -20.78 -19.60 -3.67
CA ASN A 183 -22.00 -18.98 -3.17
C ASN A 183 -22.73 -18.23 -4.31
N ASP A 184 -22.80 -18.84 -5.50
CA ASP A 184 -23.85 -18.54 -6.46
C ASP A 184 -25.11 -19.08 -5.77
N ASN A 185 -25.94 -18.19 -5.25
CA ASN A 185 -27.25 -18.50 -4.66
C ASN A 185 -28.23 -19.16 -5.67
N ASP A 186 -27.75 -19.91 -6.65
CA ASP A 186 -28.58 -20.79 -7.47
C ASP A 186 -28.82 -22.07 -6.68
N LEU A 187 -29.85 -22.03 -5.83
CA LEU A 187 -30.65 -23.20 -5.51
C LEU A 187 -31.24 -23.74 -6.82
N ASN A 188 -30.44 -24.48 -7.59
CA ASN A 188 -30.97 -25.35 -8.63
C ASN A 188 -31.60 -26.55 -7.95
N ILE A 189 -32.83 -26.34 -7.48
CA ILE A 189 -33.78 -27.42 -7.23
C ILE A 189 -34.22 -27.91 -8.62
N ASN A 190 -33.62 -29.01 -9.07
CA ASN A 190 -34.20 -29.87 -10.09
C ASN A 190 -34.36 -31.27 -9.48
#